data_AF-A0A147BIL7-F1
#
_entry.id   AF-A0A147BIL7-F1
#
_cell.length_a   1.000
_cell.length_b   1.000
_cell.length_c   1.000
_cell.angle_alpha   90.00
_cell.angle_beta   90.00
_cell.angle_gamma   90.00
#
_symmetry.space_group_name_H-M   'P 1'
#
loop_
_entity.id
_entity.type
_entity.pdbx_description
1 polymer ?
#
loop_
_entity_poly.entity_id
_entity_poly.type
_entity_poly.pdbx_seq_one_letter_code
_entity_poly.pdbx_strand_id
1 'polypeptide(L)'
;INVKLDSLLSLKASVNLLLELPAKVNELLLLKPTIDLMKVTVEEVQTSISFLGKKYDSLLATVSAHAADMNELRTEVASLKDTLCEQAHTIQSLQTELNDADQRGRQHIMEIHGMTVKPDEALPFILAGLADKLGIPGHQPADVVLVFRLPGKQSIKPPILVKFTSVAT
;
A
#
# COMPACT_ATOMS: atom_id res chain seq x y z
N ILE A 1 -83.19 62.09 32.41
CA ILE A 1 -82.66 62.52 31.08
C ILE A 1 -81.23 62.00 30.88
N ASN A 2 -80.31 62.17 31.84
CA ASN A 2 -78.92 61.68 31.76
C ASN A 2 -78.76 60.18 31.41
N VAL A 3 -79.40 59.27 32.15
CA VAL A 3 -79.25 57.81 31.94
C VAL A 3 -79.65 57.34 30.53
N LYS A 4 -80.67 57.99 29.94
CA LYS A 4 -81.13 57.69 28.58
C LYS A 4 -80.12 58.18 27.53
N LEU A 5 -79.47 59.31 27.77
CA LEU A 5 -78.43 59.87 26.91
C LEU A 5 -77.16 59.01 26.93
N ASP A 6 -76.74 58.58 28.12
CA ASP A 6 -75.58 57.68 28.29
C ASP A 6 -75.80 56.34 27.58
N SER A 7 -77.02 55.79 27.68
CA SER A 7 -77.40 54.56 26.98
C SER A 7 -77.35 54.73 25.45
N LEU A 8 -77.75 55.90 24.94
CA LEU A 8 -77.75 56.23 23.52
C LEU A 8 -76.32 56.43 22.98
N LEU A 9 -75.44 57.03 23.78
CA LEU A 9 -74.01 57.14 23.47
C LEU A 9 -73.32 55.78 23.43
N SER A 10 -73.62 54.89 24.38
CA SER A 10 -73.12 53.51 24.38
C SER A 10 -73.63 52.72 23.16
N LEU A 11 -74.89 52.91 22.78
CA LEU A 11 -75.47 52.30 21.59
C LEU A 11 -74.79 52.81 20.32
N LYS A 12 -74.54 54.11 20.21
CA LYS A 12 -73.82 54.72 19.09
C LYS A 12 -72.40 54.16 18.96
N ALA A 13 -71.66 54.03 20.06
CA ALA A 13 -70.33 53.42 20.06
C ALA A 13 -70.36 51.96 19.58
N SER A 14 -71.37 51.20 20.02
CA SER A 14 -71.58 49.80 19.61
C SER A 14 -71.92 49.69 18.12
N VAL A 15 -72.79 50.58 17.60
CA VAL A 15 -73.14 50.64 16.17
C VAL A 15 -71.93 51.01 15.33
N ASN A 16 -71.08 51.94 15.78
CA ASN A 16 -69.85 52.30 15.08
C ASN A 16 -68.88 51.12 14.98
N LEU A 17 -68.70 50.33 16.05
CA LEU A 17 -67.92 49.08 16.00
C LEU A 17 -68.51 48.06 15.02
N LEU A 18 -69.84 47.95 14.96
CA LEU A 18 -70.55 47.08 14.03
C LEU A 18 -70.38 47.51 12.56
N LEU A 19 -70.23 48.82 12.30
CA LEU A 19 -69.96 49.36 10.98
C LEU A 19 -68.52 49.10 10.51
N GLU A 20 -67.55 48.94 11.42
CA GLU A 20 -66.16 48.60 11.09
C GLU A 20 -65.93 47.09 10.87
N LEU A 21 -66.81 46.24 11.41
CA LEU A 21 -66.72 44.78 11.32
C LEU A 21 -66.56 44.23 9.89
N PRO A 22 -67.32 44.72 8.88
CA PRO A 22 -67.19 44.24 7.49
C PRO A 22 -65.81 44.49 6.89
N ALA A 23 -65.16 45.61 7.24
CA ALA A 23 -63.81 45.92 6.77
C ALA A 23 -62.78 44.94 7.36
N LYS A 24 -62.88 44.65 8.67
CA LYS A 24 -62.05 43.63 9.35
C LYS A 24 -62.24 42.23 8.75
N VAL A 25 -63.48 41.87 8.40
CA VAL A 25 -63.78 40.58 7.76
C VAL A 25 -63.18 40.50 6.35
N ASN A 26 -63.21 41.59 5.58
CA ASN A 26 -62.56 41.65 4.28
C ASN A 26 -61.04 41.54 4.38
N GLU A 27 -60.41 42.22 5.35
CA GLU A 27 -58.97 42.06 5.64
C GLU A 27 -58.62 40.60 5.98
N LEU A 28 -59.45 39.93 6.79
CA LEU A 28 -59.25 38.54 7.15
C LEU A 28 -59.41 37.58 5.96
N LEU A 29 -60.39 37.85 5.08
CA LEU A 29 -60.59 37.09 3.84
C LEU A 29 -59.40 37.23 2.88
N LEU A 30 -58.76 38.40 2.85
CA LEU A 30 -57.55 38.63 2.04
C LEU A 30 -56.30 37.92 2.60
N LEU A 31 -56.23 37.68 3.92
CA LEU A 31 -55.11 36.94 4.53
C LEU A 31 -55.18 35.43 4.30
N LYS A 32 -56.39 34.87 4.15
CA LYS A 32 -56.60 33.42 4.05
C LYS A 32 -55.76 32.75 2.93
N PRO A 33 -55.71 33.27 1.69
CA PRO A 33 -54.89 32.69 0.63
C PRO A 33 -53.39 32.71 0.95
N THR A 34 -52.91 33.75 1.63
CA THR A 34 -51.50 33.84 2.06
C THR A 34 -51.16 32.76 3.09
N ILE A 35 -52.06 32.50 4.04
CA ILE A 35 -51.91 31.43 5.03
C ILE A 35 -51.90 30.06 4.35
N ASP A 36 -52.82 29.83 3.40
CA ASP A 36 -52.89 28.58 2.64
C ASP A 36 -51.61 28.35 1.83
N LEU A 37 -51.07 29.40 1.19
CA LEU A 37 -49.79 29.33 0.47
C LEU A 37 -48.62 29.03 1.41
N MET A 38 -48.54 29.71 2.56
CA MET A 38 -47.51 29.46 3.58
C MET A 38 -47.56 28.00 4.06
N LYS A 39 -48.75 27.45 4.25
CA LYS A 39 -48.92 26.04 4.66
C LYS A 39 -48.33 25.08 3.62
N VAL A 40 -48.62 25.30 2.34
CA VAL A 40 -48.04 24.50 1.24
C VAL A 40 -46.52 24.60 1.24
N THR A 41 -45.96 25.81 1.33
CA THR A 41 -44.50 26.00 1.38
C THR A 41 -43.87 25.30 2.58
N VAL A 42 -44.52 25.33 3.75
CA VAL A 42 -44.03 24.61 4.94
C VAL A 42 -44.04 23.10 4.71
N GLU A 43 -45.09 22.54 4.08
CA GLU A 43 -45.15 21.11 3.75
C GLU A 43 -44.06 20.69 2.74
N GLU A 44 -43.76 21.53 1.74
CA GLU A 44 -42.67 21.33 0.78
C GLU A 44 -41.27 21.40 1.44
N VAL A 45 -41.09 22.34 2.37
CA VAL A 45 -39.85 22.44 3.15
C VAL A 45 -39.68 21.21 4.05
N GLN A 46 -40.75 20.77 4.72
CA GLN A 46 -40.74 19.58 5.58
C GLN A 46 -40.34 18.32 4.79
N THR A 47 -40.90 18.15 3.58
CA THR A 47 -40.56 17.03 2.70
C THR A 47 -39.11 17.09 2.22
N SER A 48 -38.62 18.28 1.87
CA SER A 48 -37.22 18.49 1.48
C SER A 48 -36.25 18.18 2.62
N ILE A 49 -36.57 18.60 3.85
CA ILE A 49 -35.77 18.29 5.05
C ILE A 49 -35.76 16.78 5.32
N SER A 50 -36.91 16.11 5.21
CA SER A 50 -36.99 14.65 5.39
C SER A 50 -36.14 13.90 4.36
N PHE A 51 -36.18 14.34 3.10
CA PHE A 51 -35.35 13.77 2.04
C PHE A 51 -33.86 13.98 2.31
N LEU A 52 -33.47 15.18 2.72
CA LEU A 52 -32.08 15.50 3.04
C LEU A 52 -31.59 14.71 4.26
N GLY A 53 -32.42 14.52 5.28
CA GLY A 53 -32.11 13.70 6.45
C GLY A 53 -31.77 12.26 6.04
N LYS A 54 -32.59 11.64 5.19
CA LYS A 54 -32.31 10.28 4.67
C LYS A 54 -31.00 10.20 3.88
N LYS A 55 -30.69 11.24 3.09
CA LYS A 55 -29.42 11.31 2.34
C LYS A 55 -28.22 11.47 3.28
N TYR A 56 -28.37 12.27 4.34
CA TYR A 56 -27.35 12.44 5.36
C TYR A 56 -27.08 11.12 6.11
N ASP A 57 -28.12 10.42 6.54
CA ASP A 57 -27.98 9.12 7.23
C ASP A 57 -27.28 8.09 6.34
N SER A 58 -27.66 8.04 5.05
CA SER A 58 -27.01 7.18 4.07
C SER A 58 -25.53 7.53 3.91
N LEU A 59 -25.20 8.82 3.82
CA LEU A 59 -23.81 9.27 3.68
C LEU A 59 -22.99 8.92 4.93
N LEU A 60 -23.55 9.12 6.12
CA LEU A 60 -22.91 8.76 7.38
C LEU A 60 -22.62 7.26 7.47
N ALA A 61 -23.55 6.43 7.02
CA ALA A 61 -23.35 4.98 6.94
C ALA A 61 -22.21 4.62 5.97
N THR A 62 -22.16 5.24 4.79
CA THR A 62 -21.08 5.01 3.81
C THR A 62 -19.71 5.46 4.34
N VAL A 63 -19.65 6.63 4.99
CA VAL A 63 -18.41 7.13 5.59
C VAL A 63 -17.93 6.21 6.70
N SER A 64 -18.84 5.69 7.52
CA SER A 64 -18.51 4.75 8.61
C SER A 64 -18.00 3.43 8.07
N ALA A 65 -18.62 2.88 7.01
CA ALA A 65 -18.14 1.69 6.33
C ALA A 65 -16.74 1.92 5.73
N HIS A 66 -16.54 3.03 5.04
CA HIS A 66 -15.23 3.34 4.46
C HIS A 66 -14.14 3.52 5.50
N ALA A 67 -14.46 4.09 6.67
CA ALA A 67 -13.51 4.19 7.79
C ALA A 67 -13.09 2.81 8.32
N ALA A 68 -14.01 1.84 8.33
CA ALA A 68 -13.69 0.46 8.71
C ALA A 68 -12.77 -0.20 7.66
N ASP A 69 -13.11 -0.09 6.37
CA ASP A 69 -12.30 -0.62 5.27
C ASP A 69 -10.88 -0.02 5.27
N MET A 70 -10.76 1.29 5.52
CA MET A 70 -9.46 1.97 5.62
C MET A 70 -8.62 1.43 6.78
N ASN A 71 -9.24 1.09 7.90
CA ASN A 71 -8.54 0.52 9.05
C ASN A 71 -8.05 -0.90 8.75
N GLU A 72 -8.90 -1.73 8.13
CA GLU A 72 -8.53 -3.08 7.68
C GLU A 72 -7.36 -3.03 6.69
N LEU A 73 -7.46 -2.20 5.65
CA LEU A 73 -6.39 -2.03 4.67
C LEU A 73 -5.08 -1.58 5.33
N ARG A 74 -5.14 -0.70 6.33
CA ARG A 74 -3.96 -0.27 7.08
C ARG A 74 -3.33 -1.43 7.84
N THR A 75 -4.13 -2.32 8.42
CA THR A 75 -3.62 -3.52 9.12
C THR A 75 -2.99 -4.52 8.15
N GLU A 76 -3.60 -4.75 6.99
CA GLU A 76 -3.04 -5.62 5.96
C GLU A 76 -1.70 -5.09 5.45
N VAL A 77 -1.61 -3.78 5.16
CA VAL A 77 -0.36 -3.14 4.72
C VAL A 77 0.74 -3.27 5.77
N ALA A 78 0.40 -3.21 7.07
CA ALA A 78 1.38 -3.43 8.13
C ALA A 78 1.90 -4.88 8.12
N SER A 79 0.99 -5.87 8.06
CA SER A 79 1.35 -7.29 7.98
C SER A 79 2.21 -7.62 6.75
N LEU A 80 1.89 -7.03 5.60
CA LEU A 80 2.66 -7.16 4.36
C LEU A 80 4.08 -6.59 4.50
N LYS A 81 4.25 -5.47 5.21
CA LYS A 81 5.58 -4.90 5.47
C LYS A 81 6.40 -5.79 6.38
N ASP A 82 5.81 -6.37 7.40
CA ASP A 82 6.49 -7.29 8.32
C ASP A 82 6.97 -8.54 7.56
N THR A 83 6.09 -9.14 6.75
CA THR A 83 6.43 -10.28 5.88
C THR A 83 7.58 -9.96 4.92
N LEU A 84 7.56 -8.76 4.31
CA LEU A 84 8.62 -8.33 3.40
C LEU A 84 9.97 -8.21 4.12
N CYS A 85 9.96 -7.72 5.37
CA CYS A 85 11.16 -7.61 6.20
C CYS A 85 11.76 -9.00 6.49
N GLU A 86 10.92 -9.96 6.89
CA GLU A 86 11.32 -11.35 7.14
C GLU A 86 11.88 -12.02 5.88
N GLN A 87 11.25 -11.79 4.72
CA GLN A 87 11.75 -12.29 3.44
C GLN A 87 13.10 -11.66 3.07
N ALA A 88 13.29 -10.36 3.29
CA ALA A 88 14.56 -9.70 3.03
C ALA A 88 15.68 -10.28 3.91
N HIS A 89 15.42 -10.54 5.19
CA HIS A 89 16.35 -11.21 6.09
C HIS A 89 16.67 -12.63 5.63
N THR A 90 15.67 -13.39 5.19
CA THR A 90 15.87 -14.75 4.68
C THR A 90 16.76 -14.75 3.43
N ILE A 91 16.50 -13.85 2.49
CA ILE A 91 17.32 -13.69 1.28
C ILE A 91 18.77 -13.36 1.65
N GLN A 92 18.99 -12.45 2.60
CA GLN A 92 20.33 -12.09 3.06
C GLN A 92 21.06 -13.29 3.71
N SER A 93 20.36 -14.08 4.53
CA SER A 93 20.93 -15.31 5.12
C SER A 93 21.34 -16.30 4.03
N LEU A 94 20.44 -16.58 3.08
CA LEU A 94 20.70 -17.49 1.98
C LEU A 94 21.85 -17.03 1.09
N GLN A 95 21.98 -15.73 0.84
CA GLN A 95 23.12 -15.17 0.11
C GLN A 95 24.44 -15.41 0.84
N THR A 96 24.45 -15.25 2.17
CA THR A 96 25.62 -15.50 3.00
C THR A 96 25.98 -16.98 3.00
N GLU A 97 25.00 -17.86 3.22
CA GLU A 97 25.19 -19.31 3.20
C GLU A 97 25.69 -19.82 1.85
N LEU A 98 25.16 -19.28 0.75
CA LEU A 98 25.59 -19.60 -0.61
C LEU A 98 27.03 -19.16 -0.85
N ASN A 99 27.40 -17.95 -0.43
CA ASN A 99 28.77 -17.45 -0.54
C ASN A 99 29.74 -18.33 0.26
N ASP A 100 29.38 -18.70 1.49
CA ASP A 100 30.21 -19.58 2.32
C ASP A 100 30.32 -20.98 1.72
N ALA A 101 29.24 -21.51 1.14
CA ALA A 101 29.24 -22.80 0.44
C ALA A 101 30.13 -22.78 -0.80
N ASP A 102 30.08 -21.71 -1.61
CA ASP A 102 30.95 -21.53 -2.77
C ASP A 102 32.42 -21.40 -2.35
N GLN A 103 32.70 -20.61 -1.31
CA GLN A 103 34.06 -20.48 -0.77
C GLN A 103 34.61 -21.82 -0.27
N ARG A 104 33.80 -22.59 0.47
CA ARG A 104 34.16 -23.98 0.88
C ARG A 104 34.39 -24.87 -0.34
N GLY A 105 33.56 -24.78 -1.37
CA GLY A 105 33.72 -25.52 -2.62
C GLY A 105 35.03 -25.21 -3.34
N ARG A 106 35.48 -23.95 -3.28
CA ARG A 106 36.73 -23.48 -3.90
C ARG A 106 37.99 -23.76 -3.06
N GLN A 107 37.85 -24.16 -1.80
CA GLN A 107 39.00 -24.38 -0.91
C GLN A 107 40.03 -25.38 -1.49
N HIS A 108 39.55 -26.33 -2.29
CA HIS A 108 40.33 -27.40 -2.92
C HIS A 108 40.72 -27.09 -4.38
N ILE A 109 40.53 -25.85 -4.82
CA ILE A 109 40.73 -25.43 -6.20
C ILE A 109 41.90 -24.46 -6.27
N MET A 110 42.78 -24.67 -7.25
CA MET A 110 43.90 -23.78 -7.54
C MET A 110 43.85 -23.30 -8.98
N GLU A 111 44.05 -22.00 -9.17
CA GLU A 111 44.22 -21.39 -10.48
C GLU A 111 45.70 -21.09 -10.75
N ILE A 112 46.21 -21.58 -11.89
CA ILE A 112 47.59 -21.39 -12.32
C ILE A 112 47.58 -20.46 -13.54
N HIS A 113 48.15 -19.26 -13.37
CA HIS A 113 48.25 -18.23 -14.40
C HIS A 113 49.61 -18.25 -15.11
N GLY A 114 49.70 -17.57 -16.26
CA GLY A 114 50.97 -17.31 -16.95
C GLY A 114 51.51 -18.48 -17.80
N MET A 115 50.87 -19.65 -17.74
CA MET A 115 51.25 -20.83 -18.51
C MET A 115 50.98 -20.63 -20.01
N THR A 116 52.03 -20.78 -20.83
CA THR A 116 51.93 -20.74 -22.30
C THR A 116 51.03 -21.86 -22.80
N VAL A 117 50.25 -21.59 -23.85
CA VAL A 117 49.34 -22.56 -24.48
C VAL A 117 50.07 -23.27 -25.63
N LYS A 118 50.00 -24.59 -25.67
CA LYS A 118 50.49 -25.46 -26.74
C LYS A 118 49.29 -26.24 -27.35
N PRO A 119 49.36 -26.63 -28.63
CA PRO A 119 48.44 -27.62 -29.17
C PRO A 119 48.70 -28.98 -28.52
N ASP A 120 47.63 -29.73 -28.23
CA ASP A 120 47.66 -31.05 -27.58
C ASP A 120 48.36 -31.08 -26.21
N GLU A 121 47.92 -30.21 -25.30
CA GLU A 121 48.51 -30.11 -23.97
C GLU A 121 48.10 -31.25 -23.04
N ALA A 122 49.10 -31.96 -22.55
CA ALA A 122 48.93 -32.89 -21.46
C ALA A 122 49.08 -32.17 -20.10
N LEU A 123 48.02 -31.50 -19.67
CA LEU A 123 47.98 -30.71 -18.42
C LEU A 123 48.43 -31.47 -17.16
N PRO A 124 48.13 -32.78 -16.97
CA PRO A 124 48.64 -33.54 -15.83
C PRO A 124 50.18 -33.60 -15.77
N PHE A 125 50.87 -33.70 -16.91
CA PHE A 125 52.34 -33.70 -16.94
C PHE A 125 52.93 -32.32 -16.64
N ILE A 126 52.25 -31.26 -17.09
CA ILE A 126 52.63 -29.88 -16.76
C ILE A 126 52.52 -29.67 -15.25
N LEU A 127 51.46 -30.18 -14.63
CA LEU A 127 51.25 -30.09 -13.19
C LEU A 127 52.30 -30.89 -12.40
N ALA A 128 52.61 -32.12 -12.82
CA ALA A 128 53.67 -32.93 -12.21
C ALA A 128 55.03 -32.23 -12.28
N GLY A 129 55.40 -31.71 -13.47
CA GLY A 129 56.64 -30.95 -13.63
C GLY A 129 56.66 -29.63 -12.85
N LEU A 130 55.50 -29.03 -12.55
CA LEU A 130 55.38 -27.88 -11.67
C LEU A 130 55.63 -28.30 -10.20
N ALA A 131 55.05 -29.40 -9.75
CA ALA A 131 55.25 -29.94 -8.41
C ALA A 131 56.73 -30.25 -8.15
N ASP A 132 57.41 -30.89 -9.12
CA ASP A 132 58.85 -31.17 -9.07
C ASP A 132 59.67 -29.89 -8.92
N LYS A 133 59.36 -28.86 -9.72
CA LYS A 133 60.07 -27.56 -9.67
C LYS A 133 59.83 -26.80 -8.37
N LEU A 134 58.65 -26.95 -7.78
CA LEU A 134 58.30 -26.35 -6.50
C LEU A 134 58.81 -27.17 -5.31
N GLY A 135 59.42 -28.34 -5.56
CA GLY A 135 59.94 -29.23 -4.53
C GLY A 135 58.85 -29.84 -3.65
N ILE A 136 57.65 -30.06 -4.20
CA ILE A 136 56.51 -30.64 -3.48
C ILE A 136 56.65 -32.17 -3.52
N PRO A 137 57.04 -32.84 -2.41
CA PRO A 137 57.23 -34.28 -2.40
C PRO A 137 55.88 -35.01 -2.47
N GLY A 138 55.85 -36.16 -3.15
CA GLY A 138 54.74 -37.11 -3.06
C GLY A 138 53.47 -36.77 -3.86
N HIS A 139 53.51 -35.81 -4.79
CA HIS A 139 52.38 -35.53 -5.70
C HIS A 139 51.95 -36.79 -6.46
N GLN A 140 50.72 -37.26 -6.24
CA GLN A 140 50.14 -38.37 -7.00
C GLN A 140 49.08 -37.86 -7.96
N PRO A 141 48.94 -38.48 -9.16
CA PRO A 141 47.84 -38.19 -10.06
C PRO A 141 46.46 -38.39 -9.42
N ALA A 142 46.35 -39.28 -8.42
CA ALA A 142 45.13 -39.54 -7.67
C ALA A 142 44.69 -38.36 -6.77
N ASP A 143 45.59 -37.42 -6.45
CA ASP A 143 45.28 -36.25 -5.64
C ASP A 143 44.52 -35.18 -6.44
N VAL A 144 44.46 -35.33 -7.76
CA VAL A 144 43.83 -34.39 -8.69
C VAL A 144 42.55 -35.01 -9.23
N VAL A 145 41.41 -34.38 -8.91
CA VAL A 145 40.09 -34.77 -9.40
C VAL A 145 39.91 -34.34 -10.86
N LEU A 146 40.35 -33.13 -11.18
CA LEU A 146 40.13 -32.52 -12.48
C LEU A 146 41.19 -31.46 -12.75
N VAL A 147 41.67 -31.39 -14.00
CA VAL A 147 42.54 -30.32 -14.48
C VAL A 147 42.13 -29.91 -15.89
N PHE A 148 41.90 -28.63 -16.11
CA PHE A 148 41.50 -28.10 -17.41
C PHE A 148 41.84 -26.62 -17.52
N ARG A 149 41.85 -26.09 -18.75
CA ARG A 149 41.97 -24.64 -18.96
C ARG A 149 40.61 -23.98 -18.93
N LEU A 150 40.53 -22.84 -18.23
CA LEU A 150 39.34 -22.01 -18.30
C LEU A 150 39.25 -21.36 -19.70
N PRO A 151 38.04 -21.24 -20.27
CA PRO A 151 37.84 -20.52 -21.52
C PRO A 151 38.24 -19.05 -21.32
N GLY A 152 39.28 -18.61 -22.04
CA GLY A 152 39.81 -17.26 -21.95
C GLY A 152 39.22 -16.30 -22.99
N LYS A 153 39.17 -15.00 -22.66
CA LYS A 153 39.04 -13.93 -23.67
C LYS A 153 40.39 -13.77 -24.40
N GLN A 154 40.34 -13.41 -25.69
CA GLN A 154 41.46 -13.47 -26.65
C GLN A 154 42.77 -12.76 -26.25
N SER A 155 42.78 -11.91 -25.21
CA SER A 155 43.96 -11.14 -24.78
C SER A 155 44.68 -11.67 -23.52
N ILE A 156 44.16 -12.70 -22.85
CA ILE A 156 44.75 -13.23 -21.60
C ILE A 156 45.07 -14.71 -21.79
N LYS A 157 46.29 -15.13 -21.43
CA LYS A 157 46.66 -16.55 -21.42
C LYS A 157 45.67 -17.30 -20.49
N PRO A 158 44.89 -18.26 -21.01
CA PRO A 158 43.84 -18.91 -20.23
C PRO A 158 44.45 -19.65 -19.03
N PRO A 159 43.97 -19.41 -17.80
CA PRO A 159 44.48 -20.09 -16.62
C PRO A 159 44.14 -21.57 -16.63
N ILE A 160 44.95 -22.36 -15.94
CA ILE A 160 44.67 -23.77 -15.66
C ILE A 160 43.98 -23.84 -14.29
N LEU A 161 42.80 -24.45 -14.24
CA LEU A 161 42.10 -24.74 -13.00
C LEU A 161 42.34 -26.19 -12.61
N VAL A 162 42.81 -26.39 -11.39
CA VAL A 162 43.10 -27.70 -10.81
C VAL A 162 42.18 -27.90 -9.61
N LYS A 163 41.44 -29.00 -9.59
CA LYS A 163 40.64 -29.42 -8.43
C LYS A 163 41.33 -30.60 -7.75
N PHE A 164 41.66 -30.44 -6.47
CA PHE A 164 42.26 -31.48 -5.65
C PHE A 164 41.18 -32.27 -4.89
N THR A 165 41.55 -33.48 -4.45
CA THR A 165 40.67 -34.35 -3.65
C THR A 165 40.45 -33.84 -2.24
N SER A 166 41.47 -33.20 -1.65
CA SER A 166 41.43 -32.64 -0.29
C SER A 166 42.47 -31.51 -0.13
N VAL A 167 42.32 -30.71 0.93
CA VAL A 167 43.31 -29.73 1.37
C VAL A 167 44.12 -30.40 2.47
N ALA A 168 45.44 -30.18 2.47
CA ALA A 168 46.29 -30.63 3.56
C ALA A 168 45.75 -30.07 4.89
N THR A 169 45.48 -30.96 5.84
CA THR A 169 45.05 -30.60 7.20
C THR A 169 46.23 -30.20 8.07
#